data_AF-A0A166EXX3-F1
#
_entry.id   AF-A0A166EXX3-F1
#
_cell.length_a   1.000
_cell.length_b   1.000
_cell.length_c   1.000
_cell.angle_alpha   90.00
_cell.angle_beta   90.00
_cell.angle_gamma   90.00
#
_symmetry.space_group_name_H-M   'P 1'
#
loop_
_entity.id
_entity.type
_entity.pdbx_description
1 polymer ?
#
loop_
_entity_poly.entity_id
_entity_poly.type
_entity_poly.pdbx_seq_one_letter_code
_entity_poly.pdbx_strand_id
1 'polypeptide(L)'
;MSAHEIKPKDFAEGSSTRSEHNQQLVPAPAPLSRYESQKRRDWNTFGQYLKNQRPPVSLSQCTCNHVLEFLRYLDQFGKTKVHLLGCIFYGQPDPPAPCTCPLRQAWGSLDALIGRLRAAYEENGGSQDKNPFGNGSIRVYLREVKDCQAKARGIPYKKKKKRKLPSKANEQEVKFSKQSA
;
A
#
# COMPACT_ATOMS: atom_id res chain seq x y z
N MET A 1 57.90 -16.00 23.68
CA MET A 1 58.92 -17.07 23.59
C MET A 1 58.21 -18.37 23.22
N SER A 2 58.92 -19.32 22.61
CA SER A 2 58.33 -20.33 21.70
C SER A 2 57.99 -21.68 22.33
N ALA A 3 57.06 -22.42 21.72
CA ALA A 3 57.08 -23.89 21.61
C ALA A 3 56.16 -24.38 20.44
N HIS A 4 56.50 -25.52 19.84
CA HIS A 4 55.82 -26.29 18.76
C HIS A 4 55.62 -27.75 19.27
N GLU A 5 54.87 -28.70 18.68
CA GLU A 5 53.86 -28.66 17.57
C GLU A 5 52.53 -29.39 17.93
N ILE A 6 52.15 -30.65 17.63
CA ILE A 6 52.70 -31.84 16.91
C ILE A 6 51.52 -32.61 16.24
N LYS A 7 51.75 -33.39 15.16
CA LYS A 7 50.76 -34.25 14.44
C LYS A 7 50.93 -35.76 14.74
N PRO A 8 49.85 -36.59 14.65
CA PRO A 8 49.59 -37.44 13.46
C PRO A 8 48.18 -37.21 12.83
N LYS A 9 47.83 -37.55 11.56
CA LYS A 9 47.91 -38.80 10.75
C LYS A 9 46.80 -39.81 11.18
N ASP A 10 46.04 -40.51 10.32
CA ASP A 10 46.32 -41.11 8.99
C ASP A 10 45.12 -41.11 7.98
N PHE A 11 45.49 -41.38 6.71
CA PHE A 11 44.79 -41.73 5.46
C PHE A 11 43.45 -42.51 5.48
N ALA A 12 42.62 -42.29 4.44
CA ALA A 12 42.26 -43.31 3.43
C ALA A 12 41.48 -42.71 2.22
N GLU A 13 41.66 -43.28 1.02
CA GLU A 13 40.84 -43.00 -0.17
C GLU A 13 39.68 -44.00 -0.32
N GLY A 14 38.60 -43.59 -1.00
CA GLY A 14 37.49 -44.46 -1.41
C GLY A 14 36.63 -43.79 -2.48
N SER A 15 36.44 -44.45 -3.63
CA SER A 15 35.78 -43.88 -4.82
C SER A 15 34.74 -44.82 -5.41
N SER A 16 33.82 -44.27 -6.22
CA SER A 16 32.60 -44.91 -6.78
C SER A 16 31.47 -45.09 -5.75
N THR A 17 30.19 -44.89 -6.07
CA THR A 17 29.50 -44.97 -7.38
C THR A 17 28.51 -43.82 -7.64
N ARG A 18 28.13 -43.63 -8.91
CA ARG A 18 26.99 -42.78 -9.32
C ARG A 18 25.66 -43.48 -9.05
N SER A 19 24.72 -42.78 -8.43
CA SER A 19 23.31 -43.16 -8.36
C SER A 19 22.45 -41.98 -8.84
N GLU A 20 22.04 -42.03 -10.12
CA GLU A 20 21.30 -40.94 -10.78
C GLU A 20 19.82 -40.96 -10.38
N HIS A 21 19.53 -40.44 -9.19
CA HIS A 21 18.16 -40.16 -8.76
C HIS A 21 17.64 -38.92 -9.50
N ASN A 22 17.02 -39.14 -10.67
CA ASN A 22 16.30 -38.12 -11.43
C ASN A 22 15.00 -37.70 -10.71
N GLN A 23 15.14 -37.06 -9.55
CA GLN A 23 14.05 -36.37 -8.88
C GLN A 23 13.75 -35.09 -9.66
N GLN A 24 12.81 -35.21 -10.61
CA GLN A 24 12.37 -34.07 -11.42
C GLN A 24 11.78 -32.99 -10.51
N LEU A 25 12.57 -31.96 -10.23
CA LEU A 25 12.15 -30.81 -9.45
C LEU A 25 10.99 -30.11 -10.17
N VAL A 26 9.77 -30.37 -9.72
CA VAL A 26 8.64 -29.47 -9.98
C VAL A 26 9.02 -28.10 -9.42
N PRO A 27 9.08 -27.02 -10.24
CA PRO A 27 9.43 -25.71 -9.73
C PRO A 27 8.38 -25.29 -8.70
N ALA A 28 8.79 -25.13 -7.44
CA ALA A 28 7.93 -24.54 -6.43
C ALA A 28 7.46 -23.16 -6.97
N PRO A 29 6.15 -22.85 -6.93
CA PRO A 29 5.63 -21.66 -7.58
C PRO A 29 6.35 -20.42 -7.04
N ALA A 30 6.96 -19.65 -7.94
CA ALA A 30 7.85 -18.55 -7.60
C ALA A 30 7.17 -17.61 -6.59
N PRO A 31 7.88 -17.17 -5.53
CA PRO A 31 7.27 -16.43 -4.43
C PRO A 31 6.60 -15.16 -4.97
N LEU A 32 5.28 -15.08 -4.78
CA LEU A 32 4.46 -13.97 -5.25
C LEU A 32 5.07 -12.64 -4.84
N SER A 33 5.21 -11.72 -5.81
CA SER A 33 5.71 -10.36 -5.60
C SER A 33 5.17 -9.75 -4.31
N ARG A 34 5.98 -8.94 -3.61
CA ARG A 34 5.60 -8.32 -2.33
C ARG A 34 4.24 -7.60 -2.40
N TYR A 35 3.89 -7.03 -3.56
CA TYR A 35 2.59 -6.44 -3.82
C TYR A 35 1.46 -7.49 -3.86
N GLU A 36 1.62 -8.55 -4.65
CA GLU A 36 0.70 -9.68 -4.78
C GLU A 36 0.43 -10.39 -3.45
N SER A 37 1.51 -10.70 -2.73
CA SER A 37 1.43 -11.28 -1.37
C SER A 37 0.66 -10.38 -0.40
N GLN A 38 0.76 -9.05 -0.52
CA GLN A 38 -0.05 -8.13 0.30
C GLN A 38 -1.51 -8.07 -0.18
N LYS A 39 -1.74 -7.95 -1.48
CA LYS A 39 -3.06 -7.88 -2.11
C LYS A 39 -3.92 -9.11 -1.74
N ARG A 40 -3.34 -10.32 -1.82
CA ARG A 40 -4.00 -11.57 -1.41
C ARG A 40 -4.32 -11.63 0.09
N ARG A 41 -3.45 -11.11 0.96
CA ARG A 41 -3.74 -11.02 2.41
C ARG A 41 -4.90 -10.06 2.68
N ASP A 42 -4.86 -8.88 2.08
CA ASP A 42 -5.89 -7.85 2.26
C ASP A 42 -7.26 -8.32 1.76
N TRP A 43 -7.29 -8.98 0.60
CA TRP A 43 -8.49 -9.61 0.03
C TRP A 43 -9.07 -10.69 0.96
N ASN A 44 -8.23 -11.59 1.48
CA ASN A 44 -8.66 -12.61 2.44
C ASN A 44 -9.19 -11.98 3.74
N THR A 45 -8.56 -10.92 4.26
CA THR A 45 -9.02 -10.19 5.44
C THR A 45 -10.38 -9.53 5.21
N PHE A 46 -10.60 -8.93 4.04
CA PHE A 46 -11.90 -8.36 3.67
C PHE A 46 -12.98 -9.44 3.50
N GLY A 47 -12.67 -10.54 2.81
CA GLY A 47 -13.58 -11.68 2.66
C GLY A 47 -13.98 -12.30 4.00
N GLN A 48 -13.06 -12.37 4.97
CA GLN A 48 -13.38 -12.83 6.33
C GLN A 48 -14.21 -11.79 7.10
N TYR A 49 -13.94 -10.49 6.94
CA TYR A 49 -14.77 -9.43 7.52
C TYR A 49 -16.23 -9.51 7.03
N LEU A 50 -16.46 -9.77 5.73
CA LEU A 50 -17.81 -9.94 5.19
C LEU A 50 -18.52 -11.20 5.74
N LYS A 51 -17.80 -12.32 5.89
CA LYS A 51 -18.33 -13.54 6.53
C LYS A 51 -18.68 -13.35 8.01
N ASN A 52 -17.99 -12.44 8.70
CA ASN A 52 -18.21 -12.13 10.11
C ASN A 52 -19.36 -11.13 10.36
N GLN A 53 -20.01 -10.61 9.32
CA GLN A 53 -21.20 -9.75 9.45
C GLN A 53 -22.40 -10.53 10.00
N ARG A 54 -23.42 -9.81 10.48
CA ARG A 54 -24.70 -10.37 10.92
C ARG A 54 -25.85 -9.60 10.27
N PRO A 55 -26.51 -10.16 9.23
CA PRO A 55 -26.22 -11.45 8.58
C PRO A 55 -24.87 -11.46 7.82
N PRO A 56 -24.27 -12.63 7.58
CA PRO A 56 -23.07 -12.75 6.74
C PRO A 56 -23.31 -12.25 5.32
N VAL A 57 -22.33 -11.53 4.76
CA VAL A 57 -22.46 -10.88 3.44
C VAL A 57 -21.63 -11.63 2.40
N SER A 58 -22.24 -11.95 1.26
CA SER A 58 -21.52 -12.51 0.10
C SER A 58 -20.85 -11.42 -0.74
N LEU A 59 -19.79 -11.76 -1.48
CA LEU A 59 -19.07 -10.80 -2.33
C LEU A 59 -19.95 -10.20 -3.45
N SER A 60 -20.98 -10.91 -3.92
CA SER A 60 -21.95 -10.40 -4.89
C SER A 60 -23.00 -9.46 -4.28
N GLN A 61 -23.23 -9.54 -2.97
CA GLN A 61 -24.07 -8.61 -2.19
C GLN A 61 -23.25 -7.48 -1.54
N CYS A 62 -21.93 -7.48 -1.72
CA CYS A 62 -21.05 -6.46 -1.17
C CYS A 62 -21.34 -5.08 -1.80
N THR A 63 -21.42 -4.05 -0.97
CA THR A 63 -21.69 -2.67 -1.37
C THR A 63 -20.65 -1.72 -0.79
N CYS A 64 -20.62 -0.48 -1.27
CA CYS A 64 -19.70 0.53 -0.75
C CYS A 64 -19.88 0.83 0.75
N ASN A 65 -21.06 0.59 1.35
CA ASN A 65 -21.28 0.75 2.79
C ASN A 65 -20.45 -0.26 3.60
N HIS A 66 -20.50 -1.55 3.23
CA HIS A 66 -19.67 -2.60 3.82
C HIS A 66 -18.16 -2.30 3.71
N VAL A 67 -17.75 -1.65 2.61
CA VAL A 67 -16.36 -1.18 2.44
C VAL A 67 -16.03 -0.02 3.39
N LEU A 68 -16.92 0.97 3.54
CA LEU A 68 -16.73 2.07 4.51
C LEU A 68 -16.69 1.58 5.96
N GLU A 69 -17.53 0.60 6.31
CA GLU A 69 -17.56 -0.03 7.62
C GLU A 69 -16.29 -0.85 7.88
N PHE A 70 -15.77 -1.58 6.87
CA PHE A 70 -14.47 -2.23 6.96
C PHE A 70 -13.33 -1.23 7.23
N LEU A 71 -13.29 -0.09 6.53
CA LEU A 71 -12.27 0.93 6.76
C LEU A 71 -12.36 1.52 8.19
N ARG A 72 -13.58 1.68 8.73
CA ARG A 72 -13.81 2.10 10.13
C ARG A 72 -13.46 1.02 11.16
N TYR A 73 -13.67 -0.26 10.82
CA TYR A 73 -13.25 -1.39 11.64
C TYR A 73 -11.73 -1.47 11.76
N LEU A 74 -11.01 -1.21 10.66
CA LEU A 74 -9.53 -1.20 10.66
C LEU A 74 -8.91 -0.11 11.54
N ASP A 75 -9.63 0.98 11.83
CA ASP A 75 -9.16 2.02 12.77
C ASP A 75 -8.92 1.46 14.19
N GLN A 76 -9.62 0.40 14.60
CA GLN A 76 -9.41 -0.28 15.89
C GLN A 76 -7.99 -0.84 16.05
N PHE A 77 -7.35 -1.21 14.94
CA PHE A 77 -5.98 -1.73 14.86
C PHE A 77 -4.99 -0.66 14.37
N GLY A 78 -5.37 0.60 14.55
CA GLY A 78 -4.61 1.77 14.13
C GLY A 78 -3.29 1.94 14.88
N LYS A 79 -2.31 2.57 14.21
CA LYS A 79 -1.02 2.95 14.80
C LYS A 79 -0.72 4.46 14.71
N THR A 80 -1.57 5.23 14.04
CA THR A 80 -1.46 6.70 13.97
C THR A 80 -2.33 7.34 15.04
N LYS A 81 -1.76 8.15 15.93
CA LYS A 81 -2.53 9.05 16.79
C LYS A 81 -3.26 10.08 15.93
N VAL A 82 -4.57 10.23 16.11
CA VAL A 82 -5.39 11.24 15.42
C VAL A 82 -6.08 12.09 16.47
N HIS A 83 -5.61 13.32 16.63
CA HIS A 83 -6.17 14.27 17.58
C HIS A 83 -7.61 14.66 17.19
N LEU A 84 -8.51 14.64 18.17
CA LEU A 84 -9.87 15.15 18.04
C LEU A 84 -9.87 16.67 18.17
N LEU A 85 -10.89 17.36 17.65
CA LEU A 85 -10.92 18.82 17.58
C LEU A 85 -10.81 19.52 18.95
N GLY A 86 -11.32 18.90 20.02
CA GLY A 86 -11.20 19.38 21.40
C GLY A 86 -9.90 18.98 22.13
N CYS A 87 -8.90 18.44 21.42
CA CYS A 87 -7.61 18.10 22.01
C CYS A 87 -6.68 19.32 22.04
N ILE A 88 -6.03 19.58 23.17
CA ILE A 88 -5.03 20.68 23.32
C ILE A 88 -3.84 20.58 22.34
N PHE A 89 -3.60 19.38 21.78
CA PHE A 89 -2.57 19.11 20.78
C PHE A 89 -3.09 19.10 19.34
N TYR A 90 -4.38 19.41 19.10
CA TYR A 90 -4.93 19.45 17.76
C TYR A 90 -4.24 20.54 16.93
N GLY A 91 -3.59 20.16 15.84
CA GLY A 91 -2.82 21.10 15.03
C GLY A 91 -1.37 21.30 15.50
N GLN A 92 -0.86 20.49 16.43
CA GLN A 92 0.55 20.48 16.80
C GLN A 92 1.28 19.30 16.11
N PRO A 93 2.34 19.55 15.30
CA PRO A 93 3.08 18.48 14.62
C PRO A 93 3.90 17.57 15.55
N ASP A 94 4.37 18.12 16.67
CA ASP A 94 5.20 17.44 17.66
C ASP A 94 4.68 17.78 19.07
N PRO A 95 3.71 17.00 19.60
CA PRO A 95 3.04 17.32 20.85
C PRO A 95 3.91 16.94 22.07
N PRO A 96 4.18 17.86 23.02
CA PRO A 96 5.15 17.65 24.10
C PRO A 96 4.71 16.65 25.18
N ALA A 97 3.48 16.14 25.12
CA ALA A 97 2.94 15.18 26.07
C ALA A 97 1.88 14.25 25.42
N PRO A 98 1.64 13.05 25.97
CA PRO A 98 0.66 12.11 25.44
C PRO A 98 -0.79 12.58 25.64
N CYS A 99 -1.73 12.03 24.86
CA CYS A 99 -3.16 12.27 25.04
C CYS A 99 -4.02 11.04 24.76
N THR A 100 -5.25 11.07 25.29
CA THR A 100 -6.30 10.04 25.19
C THR A 100 -6.94 9.91 23.80
N CYS A 101 -6.54 10.73 22.82
CA CYS A 101 -7.08 10.64 21.46
C CYS A 101 -6.80 9.25 20.82
N PRO A 102 -7.71 8.74 19.98
CA PRO A 102 -7.63 7.38 19.46
C PRO A 102 -6.41 7.17 18.55
N LEU A 103 -5.95 5.93 18.50
CA LEU A 103 -5.16 5.44 17.38
C LEU A 103 -6.11 5.07 16.23
N ARG A 104 -5.67 5.31 15.00
CA ARG A 104 -6.39 5.06 13.74
C ARG A 104 -5.42 4.62 12.65
N GLN A 105 -5.92 4.19 11.49
CA GLN A 105 -5.08 3.94 10.33
C GLN A 105 -4.58 5.25 9.73
N ALA A 106 -3.35 5.24 9.19
CA ALA A 106 -2.87 6.37 8.40
C ALA A 106 -3.65 6.45 7.08
N TRP A 107 -4.00 7.67 6.63
CA TRP A 107 -4.72 7.89 5.36
C TRP A 107 -4.11 7.10 4.18
N GLY A 108 -2.78 7.17 4.01
CA GLY A 108 -2.07 6.46 2.93
C GLY A 108 -2.12 4.94 3.02
N SER A 109 -2.31 4.37 4.22
CA SER A 109 -2.52 2.93 4.39
C SER A 109 -3.89 2.50 3.89
N LEU A 110 -4.93 3.29 4.17
CA LEU A 110 -6.31 3.04 3.71
C LEU A 110 -6.42 3.25 2.18
N ASP A 111 -5.81 4.30 1.65
CA ASP A 111 -5.80 4.60 0.21
C ASP A 111 -5.10 3.48 -0.59
N ALA A 112 -3.91 3.04 -0.15
CA ALA A 112 -3.18 1.94 -0.77
C ALA A 112 -3.88 0.57 -0.61
N LEU A 113 -4.58 0.35 0.51
CA LEU A 113 -5.43 -0.83 0.72
C LEU A 113 -6.59 -0.86 -0.27
N ILE A 114 -7.32 0.25 -0.42
CA ILE A 114 -8.41 0.36 -1.39
C ILE A 114 -7.92 0.19 -2.84
N GLY A 115 -6.72 0.68 -3.16
CA GLY A 115 -6.07 0.39 -4.45
C GLY A 115 -5.87 -1.11 -4.69
N ARG A 116 -5.35 -1.85 -3.69
CA ARG A 116 -5.16 -3.31 -3.79
C ARG A 116 -6.48 -4.08 -3.86
N LEU A 117 -7.49 -3.67 -3.09
CA LEU A 117 -8.81 -4.31 -3.09
C LEU A 117 -9.58 -4.10 -4.40
N ARG A 118 -9.38 -2.98 -5.11
CA ARG A 118 -9.92 -2.79 -6.48
C ARG A 118 -9.35 -3.83 -7.45
N ALA A 119 -8.02 -3.92 -7.53
CA ALA A 119 -7.34 -4.88 -8.39
C ALA A 119 -7.70 -6.34 -8.03
N ALA A 120 -7.76 -6.67 -6.73
CA ALA A 120 -8.20 -7.98 -6.27
C ALA A 120 -9.63 -8.32 -6.71
N TYR A 121 -10.56 -7.36 -6.65
CA TYR A 121 -11.94 -7.56 -7.11
C TYR A 121 -12.01 -7.87 -8.60
N GLU A 122 -11.27 -7.13 -9.43
CA GLU A 122 -11.20 -7.32 -10.88
C GLU A 122 -10.56 -8.67 -11.25
N GLU A 123 -9.47 -9.06 -10.60
CA GLU A 123 -8.82 -10.37 -10.79
C GLU A 123 -9.66 -11.56 -10.30
N ASN A 124 -10.63 -11.34 -9.40
CA ASN A 124 -11.59 -12.36 -8.97
C ASN A 124 -12.87 -12.36 -9.85
N GLY A 125 -12.80 -11.83 -11.07
CA GLY A 125 -13.89 -11.81 -12.05
C GLY A 125 -14.89 -10.67 -11.88
N GLY A 126 -14.58 -9.67 -11.04
CA GLY A 126 -15.40 -8.48 -10.85
C GLY A 126 -15.28 -7.50 -12.02
N SER A 127 -16.40 -6.88 -12.41
CA SER A 127 -16.40 -5.80 -13.41
C SER A 127 -16.08 -4.45 -12.77
N GLN A 128 -15.26 -3.64 -13.44
CA GLN A 128 -14.85 -2.31 -12.96
C GLN A 128 -16.04 -1.41 -12.60
N ASP A 129 -17.12 -1.44 -13.39
CA ASP A 129 -18.31 -0.59 -13.18
C ASP A 129 -19.14 -1.00 -11.95
N LYS A 130 -19.05 -2.28 -11.55
CA LYS A 130 -19.71 -2.82 -10.35
C LYS A 130 -18.79 -2.84 -9.12
N ASN A 131 -17.53 -2.40 -9.26
CA ASN A 131 -16.51 -2.48 -8.23
C ASN A 131 -16.89 -1.63 -6.99
N PRO A 132 -17.21 -2.25 -5.83
CA PRO A 132 -17.69 -1.51 -4.66
C PRO A 132 -16.62 -0.60 -4.05
N PHE A 133 -15.33 -0.93 -4.25
CA PHE A 133 -14.19 -0.11 -3.85
C PHE A 133 -13.97 1.09 -4.79
N GLY A 134 -14.47 1.05 -6.04
CA GLY A 134 -14.44 2.14 -7.02
C GLY A 134 -15.45 3.28 -6.76
N ASN A 135 -16.47 3.00 -5.93
CA ASN A 135 -17.61 3.89 -5.69
C ASN A 135 -17.20 5.30 -5.21
N GLY A 136 -18.01 6.31 -5.57
CA GLY A 136 -17.79 7.72 -5.22
C GLY A 136 -17.65 7.97 -3.71
N SER A 137 -18.48 7.31 -2.87
CA SER A 137 -18.48 7.48 -1.42
C SER A 137 -17.13 7.09 -0.77
N ILE A 138 -16.43 6.10 -1.33
CA ILE A 138 -15.09 5.71 -0.87
C ILE A 138 -14.08 6.84 -1.12
N ARG A 139 -14.19 7.53 -2.27
CA ARG A 139 -13.32 8.65 -2.65
C ARG A 139 -13.60 9.91 -1.83
N VAL A 140 -14.84 10.12 -1.38
CA VAL A 140 -15.21 11.18 -0.44
C VAL A 140 -14.64 10.89 0.95
N TYR A 141 -14.92 9.70 1.50
CA TYR A 141 -14.41 9.29 2.82
C TYR A 141 -12.88 9.36 2.91
N LEU A 142 -12.14 8.86 1.90
CA LEU A 142 -10.68 8.95 1.88
C LEU A 142 -10.18 10.40 1.83
N ARG A 143 -10.93 11.35 1.25
CA ARG A 143 -10.60 12.79 1.29
C ARG A 143 -10.84 13.37 2.67
N GLU A 144 -11.97 13.07 3.30
CA GLU A 144 -12.29 13.52 4.65
C GLU A 144 -11.26 13.03 5.68
N VAL A 145 -10.89 11.74 5.63
CA VAL A 145 -9.84 11.16 6.48
C VAL A 145 -8.50 11.87 6.25
N LYS A 146 -8.14 12.17 5.01
CA LYS A 146 -6.92 12.92 4.67
C LYS A 146 -6.89 14.31 5.29
N ASP A 147 -7.97 15.07 5.11
CA ASP A 147 -8.05 16.46 5.55
C ASP A 147 -8.14 16.55 7.07
N CYS A 148 -8.87 15.63 7.72
CA CYS A 148 -8.90 15.51 9.18
C CYS A 148 -7.52 15.14 9.77
N GLN A 149 -6.80 14.18 9.17
CA GLN A 149 -5.45 13.83 9.65
C GLN A 149 -4.42 14.93 9.37
N ALA A 150 -4.53 15.66 8.26
CA ALA A 150 -3.64 16.78 7.96
C ALA A 150 -3.82 17.95 8.95
N LYS A 151 -5.07 18.31 9.25
CA LYS A 151 -5.41 19.31 10.28
C LYS A 151 -4.96 18.87 11.68
N ALA A 152 -5.29 17.64 12.09
CA ALA A 152 -4.95 17.11 13.41
C ALA A 152 -3.44 17.09 13.68
N ARG A 153 -2.62 16.85 12.66
CA ARG A 153 -1.14 16.86 12.72
C ARG A 153 -0.50 18.24 12.51
N GLY A 154 -1.29 19.31 12.37
CA GLY A 154 -0.76 20.67 12.23
C GLY A 154 0.05 20.96 10.96
N ILE A 155 0.03 20.07 9.96
CA ILE A 155 0.89 20.19 8.77
C ILE A 155 0.43 21.41 7.96
N PRO A 156 1.21 22.51 7.89
CA PRO A 156 0.75 23.71 7.21
C PRO A 156 0.60 23.42 5.72
N TYR A 157 -0.56 23.77 5.14
CA TYR A 157 -0.85 23.54 3.72
C TYR A 157 -0.09 24.54 2.82
N LYS A 158 1.25 24.52 2.89
CA LYS A 158 2.14 25.17 1.93
C LYS A 158 2.02 24.44 0.59
N LYS A 159 1.02 24.84 -0.19
CA LYS A 159 0.85 24.52 -1.62
C LYS A 159 2.21 24.75 -2.31
N LYS A 160 2.97 23.67 -2.56
CA LYS A 160 4.18 23.71 -3.41
C LYS A 160 3.70 24.02 -4.83
N LYS A 161 3.54 25.31 -5.13
CA LYS A 161 3.20 25.86 -6.43
C LYS A 161 4.25 25.36 -7.41
N LYS A 162 3.92 24.33 -8.22
CA LYS A 162 4.81 23.80 -9.25
C LYS A 162 5.27 25.01 -10.07
N ARG A 163 6.57 25.34 -10.02
CA ARG A 163 7.17 26.26 -10.98
C ARG A 163 6.95 25.59 -12.34
N LYS A 164 6.09 26.17 -13.18
CA LYS A 164 6.09 25.83 -14.61
C LYS A 164 7.50 26.19 -15.10
N LEU A 165 8.27 25.19 -15.53
CA LEU A 165 9.43 25.51 -16.36
C LEU A 165 8.87 26.11 -17.66
N PRO A 166 9.41 27.24 -18.16
CA PRO A 166 9.02 27.74 -19.47
C PRO A 166 9.49 26.73 -20.52
N SER A 167 8.55 26.05 -21.15
CA SER A 167 8.80 25.21 -22.31
C SER A 167 9.26 26.10 -23.47
N LYS A 168 10.57 26.13 -23.74
CA LYS A 168 11.10 26.66 -25.00
C LYS A 168 10.68 25.72 -26.13
N ALA A 169 9.53 25.98 -26.72
CA ALA A 169 9.25 25.48 -28.06
C ALA A 169 10.21 26.18 -29.04
N ASN A 170 10.82 25.39 -29.92
CA ASN A 170 11.68 25.87 -30.99
C ASN A 170 11.01 25.48 -32.31
N GLU A 171 10.54 26.46 -33.08
CA GLU A 171 9.98 26.25 -34.41
C GLU A 171 10.37 27.43 -35.30
N GLN A 172 10.60 27.16 -36.60
CA GLN A 172 11.24 28.07 -37.55
C GLN A 172 10.34 28.31 -38.77
N GLU A 173 10.44 29.51 -39.36
CA GLU A 173 9.74 29.92 -40.61
C GLU A 173 8.19 29.92 -40.52
N VAL A 174 7.41 30.68 -41.31
CA VAL A 174 7.56 31.08 -42.72
C VAL A 174 7.13 32.54 -42.96
N LYS A 175 7.94 33.24 -43.77
CA LYS A 175 7.67 34.36 -44.73
C LYS A 175 6.32 35.10 -44.70
N PHE A 176 6.38 36.43 -44.78
CA PHE A 176 5.55 37.20 -45.71
C PHE A 176 6.34 38.38 -46.32
N SER A 177 6.18 38.60 -47.63
CA SER A 177 6.92 39.62 -48.39
C SER A 177 6.19 40.97 -48.42
N LYS A 178 6.93 42.09 -48.46
CA LYS A 178 6.42 43.34 -49.04
C LYS A 178 7.47 44.01 -49.92
N GLN A 179 7.00 44.54 -51.05
CA GLN A 179 7.74 45.43 -51.96
C GLN A 179 7.49 46.91 -51.57
N SER A 180 7.91 47.82 -52.45
CA SER A 180 7.92 49.29 -52.31
C SER A 180 9.11 49.79 -51.47
N ALA A 181 9.99 50.64 -51.99
CA ALA A 181 10.04 51.28 -53.33
C ALA A 181 11.45 51.27 -53.90
#